data_AF-A0A2S4NBF4-F1
#
_entry.id   AF-A0A2S4NBF4-F1
#
_cell.length_a   1.000
_cell.length_b   1.000
_cell.length_c   1.000
_cell.angle_alpha   90.00
_cell.angle_beta   90.00
_cell.angle_gamma   90.00
#
_symmetry.space_group_name_H-M   'P 1'
#
loop_
_entity.id
_entity.type
_entity.pdbx_description
1 polymer ?
#
loop_
_entity_poly.entity_id
_entity_poly.type
_entity_poly.pdbx_seq_one_letter_code
_entity_poly.pdbx_strand_id
1 'polypeptide(L)'
;MSTNTMPYVAYKVKDISLAEWGRKEIQLAEAEMPGLMALRAEYGASQPLKGARIAGCLHMTIQTAVLIETLVALGADVTWSSCNIFSTQDHAAAAIAAAGIPVYAWKGMNEQEFDWCIEQTLFFGEDRKPLNMILDDGGDLTNMVFDRYPELIAEIKGLSEETTTGVHRLYERMKNGTLHIPAINVNDSVTKSKFDNKYGCKESAVDAIRRATDVMLAGKRVIVCGYGDVGKGTAASFRGAGSIVTVTEIDPICALQAAMDGFEVKKLDTVIANADIVITTTGNKDIVVDRHFKNMKDKTIVCNIGHFDNEIDMAWLNANYGATKVEIKPQVDKYNVEGKDIIILAEGRLVNLGCATGHPSFVMSNSFTNQTLAQIELWTNTAAYKNEVYMLPKHLDEKVAELHLSKLGVELETLNQEQAQYIGVEVKGPFKPEYYRY
;
A
#
# COMPACT_ATOMS: atom_id res chain seq x y z
N MET A 1 6.68 32.52 -12.99
CA MET A 1 7.41 31.79 -14.06
C MET A 1 6.39 30.90 -14.75
N SER A 2 6.42 30.79 -16.07
CA SER A 2 5.50 29.93 -16.82
C SER A 2 5.81 28.48 -16.46
N THR A 3 5.04 27.88 -15.55
CA THR A 3 5.04 26.43 -15.38
C THR A 3 4.59 25.84 -16.71
N ASN A 4 5.42 24.99 -17.32
CA ASN A 4 5.02 24.24 -18.51
C ASN A 4 3.95 23.23 -18.08
N THR A 5 2.70 23.69 -18.03
CA THR A 5 1.56 22.85 -17.67
C THR A 5 1.15 22.03 -18.88
N MET A 6 0.94 20.73 -18.67
CA MET A 6 0.38 19.87 -19.70
C MET A 6 -1.06 20.28 -20.04
N PRO A 7 -1.55 19.98 -21.26
CA PRO A 7 -2.94 20.19 -21.62
C PRO A 7 -3.88 19.52 -20.62
N TYR A 8 -4.97 20.21 -20.25
CA TYR A 8 -5.97 19.66 -19.35
C TYR A 8 -6.66 18.45 -19.97
N VAL A 9 -6.74 17.38 -19.18
CA VAL A 9 -7.52 16.18 -19.45
C VAL A 9 -8.38 15.96 -18.22
N ALA A 10 -9.70 15.80 -18.36
CA ALA A 10 -10.59 15.72 -17.19
C ALA A 10 -10.35 14.46 -16.34
N TYR A 11 -10.14 13.32 -16.99
CA TYR A 11 -9.78 12.03 -16.41
C TYR A 11 -9.23 11.13 -17.52
N LYS A 12 -8.55 10.02 -17.16
CA LYS A 12 -8.17 8.97 -18.09
C LYS A 12 -8.24 7.61 -17.39
N VAL A 13 -9.23 6.80 -17.78
CA VAL A 13 -9.49 5.45 -17.25
C VAL A 13 -9.61 4.45 -18.39
N LYS A 14 -9.53 3.15 -18.08
CA LYS A 14 -9.59 2.09 -19.10
C LYS A 14 -10.90 2.08 -19.88
N ASP A 15 -12.02 2.10 -19.14
CA ASP A 15 -13.36 1.98 -19.69
C ASP A 15 -14.37 2.61 -18.72
N ILE A 16 -14.93 3.76 -19.11
CA ILE A 16 -15.89 4.51 -18.28
C ILE A 16 -17.23 3.76 -18.12
N SER A 17 -17.55 2.81 -19.00
CA SER A 17 -18.79 2.03 -18.92
C SER A 17 -18.85 1.11 -17.70
N LEU A 18 -17.70 0.85 -17.06
CA LEU A 18 -17.59 0.04 -15.84
C LEU A 18 -18.07 0.78 -14.58
N ALA A 19 -18.41 2.07 -14.66
CA ALA A 19 -18.74 2.91 -13.52
C ALA A 19 -19.91 2.38 -12.68
N GLU A 20 -20.94 1.79 -13.30
CA GLU A 20 -22.08 1.25 -12.56
C GLU A 20 -21.68 0.03 -11.70
N TRP A 21 -20.82 -0.84 -12.24
CA TRP A 21 -20.28 -1.97 -11.49
C TRP A 21 -19.37 -1.46 -10.35
N GLY A 22 -18.47 -0.53 -10.62
CA GLY A 22 -17.63 0.09 -9.61
C GLY A 22 -18.45 0.68 -8.46
N ARG A 23 -19.54 1.40 -8.77
CA ARG A 23 -20.44 1.97 -7.76
C ARG A 23 -21.07 0.90 -6.87
N LYS A 24 -21.50 -0.23 -7.43
CA LYS A 24 -22.08 -1.35 -6.66
C LYS A 24 -21.07 -1.93 -5.68
N GLU A 25 -19.82 -2.11 -6.09
CA GLU A 25 -18.77 -2.61 -5.19
C GLU A 25 -18.32 -1.58 -4.16
N ILE A 26 -18.30 -0.29 -4.50
CA ILE A 26 -18.06 0.80 -3.54
C ILE A 26 -19.10 0.77 -2.42
N GLN A 27 -20.39 0.59 -2.74
CA GLN A 27 -21.45 0.50 -1.72
C GLN A 27 -21.27 -0.68 -0.78
N LEU A 28 -20.78 -1.82 -1.28
CA LEU A 28 -20.43 -2.96 -0.44
C LEU A 28 -19.21 -2.65 0.43
N ALA A 29 -18.20 -1.99 -0.13
CA ALA A 29 -17.00 -1.61 0.60
C ALA A 29 -17.29 -0.58 1.70
N GLU A 30 -18.17 0.39 1.50
CA GLU A 30 -18.59 1.35 2.53
C GLU A 30 -19.11 0.63 3.79
N ALA A 31 -19.89 -0.45 3.63
CA ALA A 31 -20.40 -1.24 4.75
C ALA A 31 -19.30 -2.05 5.48
N GLU A 32 -18.16 -2.28 4.83
CA GLU A 32 -16.96 -2.91 5.40
C GLU A 32 -15.92 -1.88 5.87
N MET A 33 -16.16 -0.57 5.71
CA MET A 33 -15.21 0.48 6.07
C MET A 33 -15.76 1.42 7.16
N PRO A 34 -16.07 0.89 8.37
CA PRO A 34 -16.76 1.65 9.41
C PRO A 34 -15.97 2.87 9.88
N GLY A 35 -14.63 2.81 9.89
CA GLY A 35 -13.78 3.94 10.27
C GLY A 35 -13.96 5.15 9.35
N LEU A 36 -13.86 4.94 8.04
CA LEU A 36 -14.09 6.02 7.06
C LEU A 36 -15.51 6.57 7.12
N MET A 37 -16.51 5.69 7.23
CA MET A 37 -17.90 6.13 7.32
C MET A 37 -18.20 6.91 8.61
N ALA A 38 -17.55 6.56 9.72
CA ALA A 38 -17.62 7.32 10.96
C ALA A 38 -16.98 8.71 10.82
N LEU A 39 -15.82 8.82 10.16
CA LEU A 39 -15.21 10.13 9.90
C LEU A 39 -16.06 11.01 8.99
N ARG A 40 -16.72 10.43 7.97
CA ARG A 40 -17.70 11.18 7.15
C ARG A 40 -18.84 11.74 8.01
N ALA A 41 -19.38 10.93 8.93
CA ALA A 41 -20.45 11.36 9.83
C ALA A 41 -19.97 12.43 10.83
N GLU A 42 -18.78 12.27 11.40
CA GLU A 42 -18.22 13.17 12.41
C GLU A 42 -17.79 14.53 11.82
N TYR A 43 -17.10 14.52 10.68
CA TYR A 43 -16.45 15.71 10.12
C TYR A 43 -17.16 16.28 8.88
N GLY A 44 -18.13 15.57 8.29
CA GLY A 44 -18.82 16.02 7.09
C GLY A 44 -19.51 17.38 7.27
N ALA A 45 -20.12 17.67 8.43
CA ALA A 45 -20.79 18.94 8.65
C ALA A 45 -19.83 20.14 8.77
N SER A 46 -18.63 19.93 9.32
CA SER A 46 -17.64 21.00 9.53
C SER A 46 -16.78 21.27 8.31
N GLN A 47 -16.75 20.36 7.33
CA GLN A 47 -15.97 20.48 6.09
C GLN A 47 -14.50 20.87 6.36
N PRO A 48 -13.76 20.10 7.19
CA PRO A 48 -12.44 20.53 7.66
C PRO A 48 -11.43 20.69 6.52
N LEU A 49 -11.61 19.97 5.41
CA LEU A 49 -10.71 20.01 4.25
C LEU A 49 -11.15 21.03 3.19
N LYS A 50 -12.11 21.90 3.49
CA LYS A 50 -12.55 22.94 2.55
C LYS A 50 -11.37 23.79 2.06
N GLY A 51 -11.15 23.80 0.75
CA GLY A 51 -10.07 24.51 0.08
C GLY A 51 -8.77 23.72 -0.07
N ALA A 52 -8.70 22.50 0.47
CA ALA A 52 -7.64 21.55 0.17
C ALA A 52 -7.79 21.04 -1.27
N ARG A 53 -6.66 20.88 -1.95
CA ARG A 53 -6.49 20.31 -3.29
C ARG A 53 -5.47 19.19 -3.15
N ILE A 54 -5.99 17.99 -2.87
CA ILE A 54 -5.21 16.82 -2.49
C ILE A 54 -4.88 16.02 -3.74
N ALA A 55 -3.60 15.97 -4.10
CA ALA A 55 -3.11 15.02 -5.09
C ALA A 55 -2.79 13.70 -4.39
N GLY A 56 -3.49 12.63 -4.77
CA GLY A 56 -3.28 11.29 -4.27
C GLY A 56 -2.53 10.41 -5.27
N CYS A 57 -1.47 9.74 -4.83
CA CYS A 57 -0.80 8.67 -5.56
C CYS A 57 -0.81 7.40 -4.70
N LEU A 58 -1.87 6.61 -4.85
CA LEU A 58 -2.11 5.39 -4.09
C LEU A 58 -2.92 4.45 -4.97
N HIS A 59 -2.69 3.14 -4.88
CA HIS A 59 -3.39 2.10 -5.64
C HIS A 59 -4.87 2.43 -5.89
N MET A 60 -5.28 2.58 -7.16
CA MET A 60 -6.65 2.99 -7.50
C MET A 60 -7.64 1.81 -7.44
N THR A 61 -8.04 1.42 -6.23
CA THR A 61 -8.93 0.28 -5.93
C THR A 61 -10.33 0.72 -5.48
N ILE A 62 -11.22 -0.24 -5.27
CA ILE A 62 -12.53 0.00 -4.62
C ILE A 62 -12.36 0.61 -3.22
N GLN A 63 -11.36 0.18 -2.45
CA GLN A 63 -11.10 0.71 -1.11
C GLN A 63 -10.66 2.18 -1.20
N THR A 64 -9.77 2.48 -2.14
CA THR A 64 -9.28 3.84 -2.38
C THR A 64 -10.39 4.76 -2.88
N ALA A 65 -11.34 4.25 -3.65
CA ALA A 65 -12.53 5.02 -4.03
C ALA A 65 -13.32 5.51 -2.79
N VAL A 66 -13.46 4.69 -1.75
CA VAL A 66 -14.11 5.11 -0.49
C VAL A 66 -13.29 6.16 0.25
N LEU A 67 -11.94 6.07 0.24
CA LEU A 67 -11.06 7.12 0.77
C LEU A 67 -11.24 8.44 0.00
N ILE A 68 -11.17 8.41 -1.32
CA ILE A 68 -11.34 9.59 -2.20
C ILE A 68 -12.66 10.29 -1.88
N GLU A 69 -13.77 9.53 -1.87
CA GLU A 69 -15.09 10.08 -1.58
C GLU A 69 -15.23 10.55 -0.13
N THR A 70 -14.43 10.04 0.80
CA THR A 70 -14.36 10.57 2.17
C THR A 70 -13.68 11.93 2.19
N LEU A 71 -12.55 12.10 1.51
CA LEU A 71 -11.86 13.38 1.42
C LEU A 71 -12.75 14.45 0.77
N VAL A 72 -13.44 14.09 -0.32
CA VAL A 72 -14.43 14.97 -0.97
C VAL A 72 -15.61 15.28 -0.03
N ALA A 73 -16.15 14.28 0.68
CA ALA A 73 -17.22 14.49 1.65
C ALA A 73 -16.80 15.40 2.82
N LEU A 74 -15.50 15.54 3.09
CA LEU A 74 -14.93 16.46 4.08
C LEU A 74 -14.53 17.83 3.49
N GLY A 75 -14.79 18.07 2.20
CA GLY A 75 -14.68 19.37 1.53
C GLY A 75 -13.45 19.56 0.65
N ALA A 76 -12.63 18.53 0.44
CA ALA A 76 -11.47 18.62 -0.43
C ALA A 76 -11.85 18.54 -1.92
N ASP A 77 -11.10 19.26 -2.76
CA ASP A 77 -10.95 18.92 -4.16
C ASP A 77 -9.86 17.83 -4.26
N VAL A 78 -10.08 16.79 -5.06
CA VAL A 78 -9.19 15.63 -5.13
C VAL A 78 -8.84 15.31 -6.59
N THR A 79 -7.56 15.00 -6.84
CA THR A 79 -7.10 14.37 -8.09
C THR A 79 -6.29 13.11 -7.76
N TRP A 80 -6.37 12.07 -8.58
CA TRP A 80 -5.78 10.78 -8.22
C TRP A 80 -5.05 10.06 -9.35
N SER A 81 -3.95 9.40 -9.02
CA SER A 81 -3.25 8.40 -9.84
C SER A 81 -2.94 7.15 -9.02
N SER A 82 -2.72 6.03 -9.69
CA SER A 82 -2.30 4.79 -9.03
C SER A 82 -0.79 4.80 -8.82
N CYS A 83 -0.28 4.33 -7.68
CA CYS A 83 1.16 4.21 -7.40
C CYS A 83 1.81 2.92 -7.94
N ASN A 84 1.05 2.09 -8.68
CA ASN A 84 1.59 0.91 -9.34
C ASN A 84 0.81 0.56 -10.62
N ILE A 85 1.53 0.22 -11.68
CA ILE A 85 1.01 -0.01 -13.04
C ILE A 85 -0.02 -1.15 -13.16
N PHE A 86 -0.04 -2.11 -12.24
CA PHE A 86 -0.97 -3.23 -12.26
C PHE A 86 -2.00 -3.19 -11.12
N SER A 87 -1.98 -2.18 -10.27
CA SER A 87 -2.81 -2.18 -9.05
C SER A 87 -4.22 -1.61 -9.23
N THR A 88 -4.47 -0.88 -10.31
CA THR A 88 -5.78 -0.28 -10.55
C THR A 88 -6.86 -1.35 -10.76
N GLN A 89 -8.01 -1.13 -10.14
CA GLN A 89 -9.25 -1.81 -10.46
C GLN A 89 -10.06 -0.88 -11.37
N ASP A 90 -10.14 -1.23 -12.66
CA ASP A 90 -10.64 -0.31 -13.69
C ASP A 90 -12.08 0.15 -13.43
N HIS A 91 -12.93 -0.70 -12.85
CA HIS A 91 -14.30 -0.34 -12.46
C HIS A 91 -14.34 0.65 -11.29
N ALA A 92 -13.41 0.58 -10.34
CA ALA A 92 -13.27 1.57 -9.28
C ALA A 92 -12.86 2.94 -9.85
N ALA A 93 -11.85 2.95 -10.73
CA ALA A 93 -11.41 4.16 -11.43
C ALA A 93 -12.55 4.77 -12.26
N ALA A 94 -13.30 3.96 -12.99
CA ALA A 94 -14.46 4.41 -13.76
C ALA A 94 -15.55 5.04 -12.88
N ALA A 95 -15.85 4.47 -11.71
CA ALA A 95 -16.85 5.02 -10.79
C ALA A 95 -16.44 6.38 -10.21
N ILE A 96 -15.16 6.56 -9.91
CA ILE A 96 -14.60 7.85 -9.45
C ILE A 96 -14.61 8.89 -10.58
N ALA A 97 -14.18 8.50 -11.78
CA ALA A 97 -14.26 9.38 -12.96
C ALA A 97 -15.70 9.82 -13.26
N ALA A 98 -16.67 8.88 -13.21
CA ALA A 98 -18.08 9.17 -13.44
C ALA A 98 -18.71 10.06 -12.36
N ALA A 99 -18.13 10.11 -11.15
CA ALA A 99 -18.49 11.05 -10.10
C ALA A 99 -17.93 12.48 -10.34
N GLY A 100 -17.20 12.70 -11.44
CA GLY A 100 -16.61 13.98 -11.80
C GLY A 100 -15.27 14.27 -11.14
N ILE A 101 -14.64 13.27 -10.50
CA ILE A 101 -13.35 13.41 -9.84
C ILE A 101 -12.23 13.06 -10.82
N PRO A 102 -11.22 13.94 -11.02
CA PRO A 102 -10.11 13.65 -11.92
C PRO A 102 -9.27 12.45 -11.46
N VAL A 103 -9.32 11.37 -12.21
CA VAL A 103 -8.54 10.16 -11.99
C VAL A 103 -7.82 9.74 -13.27
N TYR A 104 -6.54 9.42 -13.14
CA TYR A 104 -5.66 9.00 -14.23
C TYR A 104 -5.04 7.66 -13.84
N ALA A 105 -5.75 6.57 -14.15
CA ALA A 105 -5.36 5.25 -13.70
C ALA A 105 -6.06 4.17 -14.54
N TRP A 106 -5.29 3.17 -14.96
CA TRP A 106 -5.80 1.92 -15.52
C TRP A 106 -4.84 0.78 -15.23
N LYS A 107 -5.34 -0.45 -15.23
CA LYS A 107 -4.51 -1.64 -15.08
C LYS A 107 -3.70 -1.88 -16.36
N GLY A 108 -2.39 -2.10 -16.20
CA GLY A 108 -1.48 -2.38 -17.31
C GLY A 108 -0.92 -1.13 -17.99
N MET A 109 -0.65 -0.07 -17.22
CA MET A 109 0.14 1.07 -17.68
C MET A 109 1.58 0.65 -18.01
N ASN A 110 2.22 1.34 -18.95
CA ASN A 110 3.69 1.38 -19.01
C ASN A 110 4.25 2.52 -18.12
N GLU A 111 5.57 2.59 -17.94
CA GLU A 111 6.20 3.61 -17.09
C GLU A 111 5.95 5.05 -17.56
N GLN A 112 5.90 5.31 -18.87
CA GLN A 112 5.63 6.64 -19.40
C GLN A 112 4.19 7.07 -19.08
N GLU A 113 3.25 6.14 -19.20
CA GLU A 113 1.85 6.36 -18.84
C GLU A 113 1.67 6.57 -17.34
N PHE A 114 2.42 5.82 -16.52
CA PHE A 114 2.46 5.97 -15.07
C PHE A 114 2.92 7.37 -14.65
N ASP A 115 4.08 7.81 -15.13
CA ASP A 115 4.61 9.15 -14.85
C ASP A 115 3.65 10.23 -15.34
N TRP A 116 3.12 10.07 -16.55
CA TRP A 116 2.14 11.00 -17.11
C TRP A 116 0.90 11.12 -16.21
N CYS A 117 0.40 10.02 -15.66
CA CYS A 117 -0.75 10.03 -14.77
C CYS A 117 -0.48 10.83 -13.48
N ILE A 118 0.68 10.63 -12.84
CA ILE A 118 1.06 11.38 -11.64
C ILE A 118 1.14 12.87 -11.99
N GLU A 119 1.78 13.24 -13.10
CA GLU A 119 1.92 14.64 -13.50
C GLU A 119 0.55 15.35 -13.74
N GLN A 120 -0.47 14.63 -14.21
CA GLN A 120 -1.82 15.20 -14.37
C GLN A 120 -2.45 15.61 -13.02
N THR A 121 -2.14 14.90 -11.93
CA THR A 121 -2.69 15.16 -10.59
C THR A 121 -2.16 16.45 -9.96
N LEU A 122 -1.04 16.99 -10.46
CA LEU A 122 -0.40 18.14 -9.83
C LEU A 122 -1.20 19.44 -9.97
N PHE A 123 -2.14 19.50 -10.91
CA PHE A 123 -3.01 20.67 -11.05
C PHE A 123 -4.48 20.34 -11.31
N PHE A 124 -5.34 21.18 -10.76
CA PHE A 124 -6.79 21.00 -10.62
C PHE A 124 -7.53 21.90 -11.61
N GLY A 125 -8.52 21.31 -12.29
CA GLY A 125 -9.40 22.03 -13.22
C GLY A 125 -8.71 22.52 -14.51
N GLU A 126 -9.51 23.12 -15.39
CA GLU A 126 -9.02 23.78 -16.62
C GLU A 126 -8.10 24.97 -16.31
N ASP A 127 -8.31 25.62 -15.17
CA ASP A 127 -7.51 26.74 -14.68
C ASP A 127 -6.14 26.32 -14.08
N ARG A 128 -5.85 25.02 -14.06
CA ARG A 128 -4.58 24.42 -13.61
C ARG A 128 -4.12 24.93 -12.24
N LYS A 129 -5.03 25.01 -11.25
CA LYS A 129 -4.66 25.38 -9.87
C LYS A 129 -3.72 24.32 -9.27
N PRO A 130 -2.57 24.67 -8.72
CA PRO A 130 -1.62 23.68 -8.20
C PRO A 130 -2.17 22.98 -6.95
N LEU A 131 -1.78 21.72 -6.75
CA LEU A 131 -2.00 20.99 -5.49
C LEU A 131 -1.50 21.79 -4.27
N ASN A 132 -2.09 21.56 -3.11
CA ASN A 132 -1.62 22.13 -1.84
C ASN A 132 -1.53 21.09 -0.70
N MET A 133 -1.77 19.83 -1.00
CA MET A 133 -1.63 18.67 -0.11
C MET A 133 -1.21 17.45 -0.95
N ILE A 134 -0.36 16.60 -0.36
CA ILE A 134 0.06 15.33 -0.96
C ILE A 134 -0.45 14.17 -0.09
N LEU A 135 -0.97 13.13 -0.74
CA LEU A 135 -1.21 11.81 -0.16
C LEU A 135 -0.48 10.78 -1.02
N ASP A 136 0.48 10.07 -0.46
CA ASP A 136 1.42 9.25 -1.23
C ASP A 136 1.53 7.83 -0.65
N ASP A 137 1.87 6.89 -1.53
CA ASP A 137 2.16 5.49 -1.21
C ASP A 137 3.36 5.07 -2.05
N GLY A 138 4.55 5.11 -1.43
CA GLY A 138 5.82 4.76 -2.07
C GLY A 138 6.75 5.93 -2.33
N GLY A 139 6.24 7.17 -2.28
CA GLY A 139 7.04 8.39 -2.44
C GLY A 139 7.23 8.88 -3.88
N ASP A 140 6.61 8.26 -4.89
CA ASP A 140 6.83 8.65 -6.29
C ASP A 140 6.18 10.00 -6.63
N LEU A 141 5.00 10.32 -6.06
CA LEU A 141 4.41 11.65 -6.20
C LEU A 141 5.24 12.70 -5.47
N THR A 142 5.73 12.38 -4.27
CA THR A 142 6.64 13.24 -3.50
C THR A 142 7.90 13.54 -4.30
N ASN A 143 8.54 12.53 -4.90
CA ASN A 143 9.72 12.71 -5.74
C ASN A 143 9.40 13.54 -6.98
N MET A 144 8.26 13.30 -7.62
CA MET A 144 7.84 14.09 -8.78
C MET A 144 7.71 15.58 -8.45
N VAL A 145 7.07 15.91 -7.33
CA VAL A 145 6.96 17.30 -6.87
C VAL A 145 8.33 17.85 -6.49
N PHE A 146 9.10 17.14 -5.67
CA PHE A 146 10.33 17.70 -5.11
C PHE A 146 11.44 17.84 -6.14
N ASP A 147 11.54 16.90 -7.07
CA ASP A 147 12.68 16.80 -7.98
C ASP A 147 12.36 17.39 -9.37
N ARG A 148 11.09 17.37 -9.79
CA ARG A 148 10.68 17.81 -11.15
C ARG A 148 9.81 19.07 -11.16
N TYR A 149 9.05 19.34 -10.10
CA TYR A 149 8.18 20.51 -9.95
C TYR A 149 8.40 21.27 -8.63
N PRO A 150 9.66 21.59 -8.26
CA PRO A 150 9.98 22.16 -6.95
C PRO A 150 9.32 23.52 -6.69
N GLU A 151 8.90 24.24 -7.74
CA GLU A 151 8.16 25.49 -7.63
C GLU A 151 6.77 25.34 -6.98
N LEU A 152 6.20 24.12 -6.96
CA LEU A 152 4.90 23.85 -6.34
C LEU A 152 4.98 23.72 -4.82
N ILE A 153 6.16 23.39 -4.28
CA ILE A 153 6.38 23.07 -2.86
C ILE A 153 5.88 24.20 -1.94
N ALA A 154 6.06 25.46 -2.34
CA ALA A 154 5.73 26.63 -1.52
C ALA A 154 4.25 26.72 -1.13
N GLU A 155 3.34 26.11 -1.91
CA GLU A 155 1.90 26.12 -1.67
C GLU A 155 1.41 24.84 -0.95
N ILE A 156 2.29 23.85 -0.74
CA ILE A 156 1.92 22.55 -0.17
C ILE A 156 2.10 22.57 1.34
N LYS A 157 1.02 22.30 2.08
CA LYS A 157 1.01 22.34 3.54
C LYS A 157 1.63 21.10 4.20
N GLY A 158 1.71 19.99 3.49
CA GLY A 158 2.29 18.74 4.01
C GLY A 158 1.96 17.54 3.14
N LEU A 159 2.56 16.41 3.53
CA LEU A 159 2.33 15.12 2.89
C LEU A 159 2.03 14.03 3.94
N SER A 160 1.20 13.06 3.59
CA SER A 160 1.05 11.81 4.35
C SER A 160 1.47 10.61 3.51
N GLU A 161 2.24 9.70 4.11
CA GLU A 161 2.85 8.56 3.41
C GLU A 161 2.41 7.23 4.00
N GLU A 162 1.92 6.36 3.11
CA GLU A 162 1.22 5.13 3.44
C GLU A 162 2.14 3.95 3.79
N THR A 163 3.31 3.82 3.16
CA THR A 163 4.05 2.56 3.15
C THR A 163 5.48 2.64 3.66
N THR A 164 5.99 1.53 4.19
CA THR A 164 7.35 1.43 4.76
C THR A 164 8.43 1.96 3.82
N THR A 165 8.31 1.65 2.52
CA THR A 165 9.28 2.08 1.50
C THR A 165 9.25 3.59 1.26
N GLY A 166 8.07 4.21 1.18
CA GLY A 166 7.96 5.65 1.05
C GLY A 166 8.44 6.38 2.30
N VAL A 167 8.12 5.85 3.50
CA VAL A 167 8.65 6.36 4.77
C VAL A 167 10.17 6.33 4.81
N HIS A 168 10.81 5.26 4.34
CA HIS A 168 12.26 5.18 4.23
C HIS A 168 12.83 6.33 3.39
N ARG A 169 12.24 6.59 2.21
CA ARG A 169 12.63 7.71 1.33
C ARG A 169 12.45 9.07 2.02
N LEU A 170 11.40 9.26 2.83
CA LEU A 170 11.21 10.48 3.60
C LEU A 170 12.30 10.68 4.66
N TYR A 171 12.69 9.63 5.38
CA TYR A 171 13.81 9.70 6.34
C TYR A 171 15.15 9.96 5.63
N GLU A 172 15.38 9.43 4.44
CA GLU A 172 16.54 9.77 3.61
C GLU A 172 16.54 11.27 3.25
N ARG A 173 15.40 11.81 2.81
CA ARG A 173 15.25 13.25 2.52
C ARG A 173 15.47 14.10 3.77
N MET A 174 14.93 13.70 4.91
CA MET A 174 15.14 14.41 6.18
C MET A 174 16.61 14.43 6.58
N LYS A 175 17.31 13.29 6.48
CA LYS A 175 18.76 13.19 6.75
C LYS A 175 19.59 14.04 5.79
N ASN A 176 19.18 14.12 4.52
CA ASN A 176 19.89 14.87 3.48
C ASN A 176 19.51 16.37 3.44
N GLY A 177 18.57 16.81 4.28
CA GLY A 177 18.08 18.20 4.27
C GLY A 177 17.23 18.54 3.04
N THR A 178 16.67 17.54 2.37
CA THR A 178 15.82 17.67 1.15
C THR A 178 14.35 17.31 1.40
N LEU A 179 13.94 17.23 2.67
CA LEU A 179 12.53 17.22 3.06
C LEU A 179 12.06 18.67 3.22
N HIS A 180 11.18 19.12 2.31
CA HIS A 180 10.84 20.54 2.18
C HIS A 180 9.53 20.95 2.85
N ILE A 181 8.72 19.98 3.28
CA ILE A 181 7.40 20.16 3.93
C ILE A 181 7.23 19.12 5.05
N PRO A 182 6.36 19.34 6.04
CA PRO A 182 6.06 18.34 7.06
C PRO A 182 5.48 17.06 6.46
N ALA A 183 5.85 15.91 7.04
CA ALA A 183 5.36 14.61 6.62
C ALA A 183 4.75 13.83 7.80
N ILE A 184 3.57 13.23 7.60
CA ILE A 184 3.02 12.25 8.54
C ILE A 184 3.24 10.85 7.98
N ASN A 185 4.00 10.05 8.71
CA ASN A 185 4.16 8.62 8.52
C ASN A 185 2.89 7.92 9.02
N VAL A 186 2.02 7.53 8.07
CA VAL A 186 0.81 6.76 8.36
C VAL A 186 1.15 5.28 8.51
N ASN A 187 2.20 4.80 7.84
CA ASN A 187 2.61 3.40 7.89
C ASN A 187 2.81 2.90 9.33
N ASP A 188 3.48 3.70 10.16
CA ASP A 188 3.88 3.28 11.51
C ASP A 188 2.81 3.56 12.59
N SER A 189 1.63 4.05 12.23
CA SER A 189 0.46 3.86 13.10
C SER A 189 0.32 2.37 13.42
N VAL A 190 0.03 2.05 14.68
CA VAL A 190 -0.21 0.69 15.17
C VAL A 190 -1.34 0.03 14.39
N THR A 191 -2.43 0.77 14.19
CA THR A 191 -3.61 0.36 13.41
C THR A 191 -3.38 0.27 11.90
N LYS A 192 -2.23 0.73 11.40
CA LYS A 192 -1.79 0.52 10.02
C LYS A 192 -0.80 -0.66 9.99
N SER A 193 0.43 -0.45 10.45
CA SER A 193 1.55 -1.40 10.34
C SER A 193 1.18 -2.85 10.71
N LYS A 194 0.40 -3.08 11.78
CA LYS A 194 0.14 -4.46 12.24
C LYS A 194 -1.27 -4.94 12.07
N PHE A 195 -2.03 -4.20 11.28
CA PHE A 195 -3.27 -4.67 10.71
C PHE A 195 -3.12 -4.82 9.21
N ASP A 196 -2.84 -3.74 8.49
CA ASP A 196 -2.67 -3.72 7.05
C ASP A 196 -1.52 -4.63 6.59
N ASN A 197 -0.27 -4.25 6.92
CA ASN A 197 0.89 -4.94 6.36
C ASN A 197 0.90 -6.42 6.77
N LYS A 198 0.35 -6.76 7.94
CA LYS A 198 0.30 -8.13 8.47
C LYS A 198 -0.97 -8.89 8.05
N TYR A 199 -2.15 -8.46 8.46
CA TYR A 199 -3.39 -9.17 8.16
C TYR A 199 -3.88 -8.93 6.73
N GLY A 200 -3.69 -7.74 6.16
CA GLY A 200 -3.98 -7.49 4.74
C GLY A 200 -3.18 -8.40 3.80
N CYS A 201 -1.87 -8.58 4.06
CA CYS A 201 -1.06 -9.55 3.32
C CYS A 201 -1.47 -11.00 3.63
N LYS A 202 -1.90 -11.30 4.87
CA LYS A 202 -2.44 -12.62 5.21
C LYS A 202 -3.67 -12.97 4.38
N GLU A 203 -4.56 -12.03 4.14
CA GLU A 203 -5.77 -12.22 3.32
C GLU A 203 -5.45 -12.28 1.81
N SER A 204 -4.50 -11.46 1.34
CA SER A 204 -4.35 -11.20 -0.10
C SER A 204 -3.21 -11.94 -0.80
N ALA A 205 -2.17 -12.40 -0.07
CA ALA A 205 -1.02 -13.06 -0.68
C ALA A 205 -1.43 -14.37 -1.38
N VAL A 206 -2.14 -15.26 -0.65
CA VAL A 206 -2.65 -16.52 -1.22
C VAL A 206 -3.73 -16.30 -2.28
N ASP A 207 -4.59 -15.29 -2.12
CA ASP A 207 -5.61 -14.94 -3.12
C ASP A 207 -4.97 -14.72 -4.50
N ALA A 208 -3.93 -13.88 -4.55
CA ALA A 208 -3.22 -13.61 -5.79
C ALA A 208 -2.55 -14.83 -6.42
N ILE A 209 -1.93 -15.70 -5.61
CA ILE A 209 -1.37 -16.95 -6.16
C ILE A 209 -2.45 -17.83 -6.75
N ARG A 210 -3.61 -17.94 -6.09
CA ARG A 210 -4.74 -18.74 -6.57
C ARG A 210 -5.30 -18.16 -7.87
N ARG A 211 -5.64 -16.88 -7.92
CA ARG A 211 -6.17 -16.25 -9.15
C ARG A 211 -5.19 -16.30 -10.30
N ALA A 212 -3.89 -16.16 -10.03
CA ALA A 212 -2.86 -16.24 -11.06
C ALA A 212 -2.68 -17.65 -11.62
N THR A 213 -2.63 -18.68 -10.76
CA THR A 213 -2.06 -19.99 -11.13
C THR A 213 -2.96 -21.19 -10.87
N ASP A 214 -4.04 -21.03 -10.11
CA ASP A 214 -4.96 -22.08 -9.67
C ASP A 214 -4.26 -23.27 -8.96
N VAL A 215 -3.01 -23.08 -8.52
CA VAL A 215 -2.19 -24.17 -8.02
C VAL A 215 -2.66 -24.63 -6.64
N MET A 216 -2.61 -25.94 -6.39
CA MET A 216 -2.83 -26.48 -5.04
C MET A 216 -1.70 -26.03 -4.11
N LEU A 217 -2.05 -25.37 -3.00
CA LEU A 217 -1.06 -24.87 -2.03
C LEU A 217 -0.70 -25.87 -0.93
N ALA A 218 -1.61 -26.77 -0.59
CA ALA A 218 -1.37 -27.78 0.43
C ALA A 218 -0.22 -28.71 0.03
N GLY A 219 0.74 -28.92 0.93
CA GLY A 219 1.93 -29.74 0.70
C GLY A 219 3.04 -29.08 -0.12
N LYS A 220 2.85 -27.86 -0.64
CA LYS A 220 3.89 -27.12 -1.36
C LYS A 220 4.91 -26.49 -0.43
N ARG A 221 6.16 -26.39 -0.89
CA ARG A 221 7.23 -25.65 -0.22
C ARG A 221 7.22 -24.20 -0.67
N VAL A 222 6.96 -23.29 0.26
CA VAL A 222 6.89 -21.85 0.01
C VAL A 222 8.04 -21.18 0.75
N ILE A 223 8.87 -20.42 0.03
CA ILE A 223 9.90 -19.60 0.63
C ILE A 223 9.39 -18.17 0.74
N VAL A 224 9.34 -17.64 1.96
CA VAL A 224 9.02 -16.24 2.24
C VAL A 224 10.32 -15.51 2.59
N CYS A 225 10.76 -14.60 1.73
CA CYS A 225 11.96 -13.82 1.95
C CYS A 225 11.64 -12.55 2.74
N GLY A 226 12.08 -12.47 3.99
CA GLY A 226 11.73 -11.42 4.95
C GLY A 226 10.64 -11.86 5.92
N TYR A 227 10.73 -11.40 7.16
CA TYR A 227 9.81 -11.69 8.24
C TYR A 227 9.50 -10.44 9.07
N GLY A 228 9.48 -9.27 8.42
CA GLY A 228 8.79 -8.08 8.91
C GLY A 228 7.26 -8.28 8.95
N ASP A 229 6.48 -7.22 8.98
CA ASP A 229 5.01 -7.35 9.08
C ASP A 229 4.37 -8.02 7.86
N VAL A 230 4.81 -7.62 6.67
CA VAL A 230 4.42 -8.25 5.38
C VAL A 230 4.82 -9.72 5.36
N GLY A 231 6.06 -10.04 5.72
CA GLY A 231 6.56 -11.42 5.77
C GLY A 231 5.79 -12.30 6.76
N LYS A 232 5.48 -11.79 7.96
CA LYS A 232 4.65 -12.47 8.97
C LYS A 232 3.25 -12.78 8.43
N GLY A 233 2.60 -11.79 7.83
CA GLY A 233 1.30 -11.94 7.20
C GLY A 233 1.30 -12.99 6.08
N THR A 234 2.26 -12.87 5.18
CA THR A 234 2.47 -13.76 4.04
C THR A 234 2.72 -15.20 4.47
N ALA A 235 3.64 -15.42 5.42
CA ALA A 235 3.90 -16.76 5.96
C ALA A 235 2.66 -17.36 6.63
N ALA A 236 1.91 -16.55 7.39
CA ALA A 236 0.65 -16.98 7.98
C ALA A 236 -0.42 -17.34 6.91
N SER A 237 -0.46 -16.62 5.79
CA SER A 237 -1.35 -16.91 4.65
C SER A 237 -1.11 -18.30 4.09
N PHE A 238 0.14 -18.58 3.70
CA PHE A 238 0.51 -19.86 3.10
C PHE A 238 0.41 -21.03 4.08
N ARG A 239 0.79 -20.83 5.36
CA ARG A 239 0.58 -21.84 6.40
C ARG A 239 -0.91 -22.17 6.55
N GLY A 240 -1.77 -21.14 6.56
CA GLY A 240 -3.22 -21.31 6.62
C GLY A 240 -3.80 -22.10 5.44
N ALA A 241 -3.13 -22.06 4.29
CA ALA A 241 -3.49 -22.84 3.10
C ALA A 241 -2.87 -24.26 3.05
N GLY A 242 -2.15 -24.68 4.09
CA GLY A 242 -1.53 -26.00 4.19
C GLY A 242 -0.15 -26.12 3.53
N SER A 243 0.49 -25.00 3.17
CA SER A 243 1.85 -25.00 2.65
C SER A 243 2.89 -25.20 3.76
N ILE A 244 4.05 -25.75 3.38
CA ILE A 244 5.23 -25.89 4.22
C ILE A 244 6.09 -24.66 3.99
N VAL A 245 6.08 -23.71 4.93
CA VAL A 245 6.74 -22.41 4.78
C VAL A 245 8.13 -22.44 5.38
N THR A 246 9.11 -21.96 4.61
CA THR A 246 10.47 -21.64 5.07
C THR A 246 10.69 -20.13 4.93
N VAL A 247 11.28 -19.51 5.95
CA VAL A 247 11.58 -18.08 5.99
C VAL A 247 13.07 -17.83 5.74
N THR A 248 13.39 -16.72 5.09
CA THR A 248 14.76 -16.18 5.06
C THR A 248 14.80 -14.83 5.77
N GLU A 249 15.81 -14.58 6.61
CA GLU A 249 15.93 -13.30 7.33
C GLU A 249 17.39 -12.90 7.52
N ILE A 250 17.61 -11.59 7.58
CA ILE A 250 18.86 -10.94 7.98
C ILE A 250 18.79 -10.44 9.43
N ASP A 251 17.60 -10.12 9.93
CA ASP A 251 17.41 -9.63 11.29
C ASP A 251 17.26 -10.83 12.25
N PRO A 252 18.13 -10.97 13.28
CA PRO A 252 18.10 -12.11 14.19
C PRO A 252 16.85 -12.13 15.09
N ILE A 253 16.24 -10.99 15.40
CA ILE A 253 14.99 -10.91 16.17
C ILE A 253 13.85 -11.44 15.31
N CYS A 254 13.74 -10.99 14.06
CA CYS A 254 12.70 -11.46 13.14
C CYS A 254 12.88 -12.95 12.81
N ALA A 255 14.12 -13.42 12.60
CA ALA A 255 14.43 -14.83 12.42
C ALA A 255 14.02 -15.67 13.64
N LEU A 256 14.34 -15.21 14.86
CA LEU A 256 13.94 -15.91 16.08
C LEU A 256 12.42 -15.95 16.22
N GLN A 257 11.70 -14.87 15.89
CA GLN A 257 10.24 -14.87 15.84
C GLN A 257 9.69 -15.92 14.87
N ALA A 258 10.21 -16.01 13.64
CA ALA A 258 9.79 -17.02 12.68
C ALA A 258 10.00 -18.45 13.22
N ALA A 259 11.14 -18.71 13.86
CA ALA A 259 11.42 -19.99 14.49
C ALA A 259 10.44 -20.29 15.65
N MET A 260 10.11 -19.30 16.49
CA MET A 260 9.14 -19.45 17.58
C MET A 260 7.70 -19.65 17.06
N ASP A 261 7.38 -19.10 15.90
CA ASP A 261 6.10 -19.31 15.20
C ASP A 261 6.02 -20.69 14.52
N GLY A 262 7.11 -21.49 14.55
CA GLY A 262 7.18 -22.84 14.01
C GLY A 262 7.64 -22.92 12.55
N PHE A 263 8.23 -21.87 12.00
CA PHE A 263 8.79 -21.86 10.65
C PHE A 263 10.26 -22.25 10.64
N GLU A 264 10.67 -23.01 9.62
CA GLU A 264 12.10 -23.22 9.36
C GLU A 264 12.71 -21.91 8.85
N VAL A 265 13.89 -21.52 9.36
CA VAL A 265 14.62 -20.34 8.90
C VAL A 265 15.94 -20.75 8.25
N LYS A 266 16.13 -20.41 6.98
CA LYS A 266 17.31 -20.79 6.18
C LYS A 266 17.76 -19.65 5.27
N LYS A 267 18.95 -19.80 4.68
CA LYS A 267 19.38 -18.98 3.54
C LYS A 267 18.61 -19.40 2.29
N LEU A 268 18.32 -18.47 1.39
CA LEU A 268 17.65 -18.76 0.12
C LEU A 268 18.40 -19.84 -0.67
N ASP A 269 19.72 -19.71 -0.79
CA ASP A 269 20.61 -20.69 -1.46
C ASP A 269 20.46 -22.12 -0.92
N THR A 270 20.04 -22.30 0.34
CA THR A 270 19.87 -23.63 0.95
C THR A 270 18.62 -24.35 0.46
N VAL A 271 17.54 -23.61 0.16
CA VAL A 271 16.20 -24.18 -0.02
C VAL A 271 15.61 -23.96 -1.42
N ILE A 272 16.21 -23.07 -2.22
CA ILE A 272 15.68 -22.64 -3.52
C ILE A 272 15.45 -23.80 -4.50
N ALA A 273 16.30 -24.82 -4.49
CA ALA A 273 16.24 -25.92 -5.44
C ALA A 273 15.01 -26.83 -5.30
N ASN A 274 14.32 -26.77 -4.15
CA ASN A 274 13.13 -27.56 -3.88
C ASN A 274 11.88 -26.71 -3.63
N ALA A 275 11.94 -25.41 -3.92
CA ALA A 275 10.83 -24.50 -3.72
C ALA A 275 9.77 -24.65 -4.81
N ASP A 276 8.49 -24.70 -4.40
CA ASP A 276 7.37 -24.56 -5.32
C ASP A 276 7.03 -23.10 -5.59
N ILE A 277 7.10 -22.27 -4.55
CA ILE A 277 6.77 -20.85 -4.60
C ILE A 277 7.85 -20.07 -3.85
N VAL A 278 8.28 -18.94 -4.40
CA VAL A 278 9.15 -17.96 -3.76
C VAL A 278 8.41 -16.62 -3.75
N ILE A 279 8.29 -16.01 -2.58
CA ILE A 279 7.68 -14.69 -2.41
C ILE A 279 8.59 -13.76 -1.62
N THR A 280 8.88 -12.59 -2.19
CA THR A 280 9.76 -11.57 -1.58
C THR A 280 8.93 -10.51 -0.85
N THR A 281 9.36 -10.14 0.37
CA THR A 281 8.60 -9.30 1.32
C THR A 281 9.49 -8.28 2.05
N THR A 282 10.67 -7.96 1.51
CA THR A 282 11.75 -7.31 2.25
C THR A 282 11.76 -5.79 2.14
N GLY A 283 11.19 -5.22 1.07
CA GLY A 283 11.38 -3.81 0.72
C GLY A 283 12.84 -3.46 0.38
N ASN A 284 13.68 -4.45 0.09
CA ASN A 284 15.08 -4.30 -0.28
C ASN A 284 15.25 -4.64 -1.78
N LYS A 285 16.46 -4.96 -2.23
CA LYS A 285 16.76 -5.32 -3.63
C LYS A 285 17.63 -6.57 -3.71
N ASP A 286 17.70 -7.15 -4.91
CA ASP A 286 18.63 -8.25 -5.24
C ASP A 286 18.41 -9.50 -4.36
N ILE A 287 17.16 -9.80 -4.00
CA ILE A 287 16.81 -10.96 -3.17
C ILE A 287 16.81 -12.23 -4.01
N VAL A 288 16.13 -12.21 -5.16
CA VAL A 288 16.11 -13.32 -6.13
C VAL A 288 16.92 -12.90 -7.36
N VAL A 289 18.10 -13.50 -7.55
CA VAL A 289 19.06 -13.14 -8.62
C VAL A 289 19.41 -14.35 -9.49
N ASP A 290 20.28 -14.16 -10.47
CA ASP A 290 20.70 -15.14 -11.47
C ASP A 290 20.95 -16.56 -10.93
N ARG A 291 21.75 -16.71 -9.87
CA ARG A 291 22.09 -18.01 -9.29
C ARG A 291 20.89 -18.71 -8.66
N HIS A 292 19.90 -17.95 -8.19
CA HIS A 292 18.68 -18.50 -7.62
C HIS A 292 17.79 -19.05 -8.73
N PHE A 293 17.58 -18.30 -9.81
CA PHE A 293 16.78 -18.74 -10.96
C PHE A 293 17.29 -20.04 -11.59
N LYS A 294 18.60 -20.16 -11.84
CA LYS A 294 19.21 -21.37 -12.41
C LYS A 294 19.01 -22.62 -11.54
N ASN A 295 18.95 -22.41 -10.23
CA ASN A 295 18.82 -23.48 -9.25
C ASN A 295 17.36 -23.88 -8.96
N MET A 296 16.36 -23.11 -9.39
CA MET A 296 14.95 -23.48 -9.22
C MET A 296 14.61 -24.78 -9.96
N LYS A 297 13.51 -25.42 -9.55
CA LYS A 297 12.93 -26.57 -10.26
C LYS A 297 11.94 -26.11 -11.31
N ASP A 298 11.54 -27.02 -12.19
CA ASP A 298 10.54 -26.73 -13.21
C ASP A 298 9.21 -26.25 -12.57
N LYS A 299 8.65 -25.20 -13.17
CA LYS A 299 7.42 -24.49 -12.80
C LYS A 299 7.41 -23.90 -11.40
N THR A 300 8.57 -23.54 -10.86
CA THR A 300 8.61 -22.69 -9.64
C THR A 300 7.93 -21.35 -9.93
N ILE A 301 7.02 -20.95 -9.04
CA ILE A 301 6.35 -19.65 -9.08
C ILE A 301 7.20 -18.65 -8.28
N VAL A 302 7.47 -17.49 -8.85
CA VAL A 302 8.24 -16.42 -8.22
C VAL A 302 7.40 -15.15 -8.29
N CYS A 303 7.28 -14.48 -7.15
CA CYS A 303 6.50 -13.27 -7.03
C CYS A 303 7.04 -12.38 -5.91
N ASN A 304 6.56 -11.16 -5.88
CA ASN A 304 6.96 -10.15 -4.92
C ASN A 304 5.72 -9.47 -4.37
N ILE A 305 5.69 -9.21 -3.07
CA ILE A 305 4.62 -8.44 -2.43
C ILE A 305 5.17 -7.22 -1.67
N GLY A 306 6.48 -6.99 -1.72
CA GLY A 306 7.09 -5.70 -1.38
C GLY A 306 6.81 -4.66 -2.46
N HIS A 307 7.24 -3.41 -2.22
CA HIS A 307 6.71 -2.25 -2.94
C HIS A 307 7.27 -2.04 -4.37
N PHE A 308 8.52 -2.38 -4.66
CA PHE A 308 9.12 -2.23 -6.01
C PHE A 308 9.44 -3.58 -6.65
N ASP A 309 9.72 -3.59 -7.95
CA ASP A 309 10.05 -4.79 -8.73
C ASP A 309 11.48 -5.31 -8.55
N ASN A 310 12.33 -4.58 -7.84
CA ASN A 310 13.76 -4.86 -7.71
C ASN A 310 14.14 -5.85 -6.61
N GLU A 311 13.18 -6.40 -5.84
CA GLU A 311 13.43 -7.57 -5.00
C GLU A 311 13.80 -8.81 -5.85
N ILE A 312 13.29 -8.85 -7.08
CA ILE A 312 13.57 -9.88 -8.07
C ILE A 312 14.38 -9.24 -9.20
N ASP A 313 15.47 -9.86 -9.64
CA ASP A 313 16.27 -9.37 -10.76
C ASP A 313 15.59 -9.65 -12.11
N MET A 314 14.50 -8.92 -12.35
CA MET A 314 13.69 -8.98 -13.57
C MET A 314 14.49 -8.51 -14.79
N ALA A 315 15.42 -7.57 -14.60
CA ALA A 315 16.30 -7.09 -15.66
C ALA A 315 17.19 -8.22 -16.18
N TRP A 316 17.85 -8.96 -15.30
CA TRP A 316 18.63 -10.13 -15.68
C TRP A 316 17.76 -11.20 -16.36
N LEU A 317 16.59 -11.51 -15.81
CA LEU A 317 15.72 -12.54 -16.36
C LEU A 317 15.25 -12.19 -17.78
N ASN A 318 14.83 -10.94 -18.00
CA ASN A 318 14.42 -10.45 -19.31
C ASN A 318 15.60 -10.42 -20.30
N ALA A 319 16.77 -9.94 -19.88
CA ALA A 319 17.93 -9.85 -20.76
C ALA A 319 18.46 -11.22 -21.20
N ASN A 320 18.41 -12.23 -20.34
CA ASN A 320 19.01 -13.54 -20.61
C ASN A 320 18.00 -14.57 -21.16
N TYR A 321 16.73 -14.48 -20.76
CA TYR A 321 15.71 -15.49 -21.09
C TYR A 321 14.41 -14.88 -21.63
N GLY A 322 14.33 -13.56 -21.82
CA GLY A 322 13.13 -12.88 -22.32
C GLY A 322 12.69 -13.31 -23.72
N ALA A 323 13.61 -13.80 -24.56
CA ALA A 323 13.28 -14.40 -25.85
C ALA A 323 12.41 -15.68 -25.74
N THR A 324 12.34 -16.27 -24.55
CA THR A 324 11.51 -17.44 -24.23
C THR A 324 10.27 -17.11 -23.42
N LYS A 325 10.05 -15.81 -23.10
CA LYS A 325 8.88 -15.34 -22.35
C LYS A 325 7.61 -15.75 -23.10
N VAL A 326 6.72 -16.46 -22.43
CA VAL A 326 5.37 -16.77 -22.89
C VAL A 326 4.39 -16.22 -21.85
N GLU A 327 3.58 -15.24 -22.26
CA GLU A 327 2.45 -14.79 -21.45
C GLU A 327 1.38 -15.89 -21.47
N ILE A 328 1.04 -16.43 -20.29
CA ILE A 328 -0.04 -17.41 -20.14
C ILE A 328 -1.39 -16.69 -20.13
N LYS A 329 -1.44 -15.59 -19.40
CA LYS A 329 -2.50 -14.59 -19.33
C LYS A 329 -1.89 -13.30 -18.74
N PRO A 330 -2.58 -12.14 -18.79
CA PRO A 330 -2.05 -10.92 -18.22
C PRO A 330 -1.50 -11.13 -16.79
N GLN A 331 -0.29 -10.63 -16.55
CA GLN A 331 0.44 -10.72 -15.29
C GLN A 331 0.87 -12.15 -14.87
N VAL A 332 0.81 -13.14 -15.77
CA VAL A 332 1.32 -14.50 -15.54
C VAL A 332 2.22 -14.90 -16.69
N ASP A 333 3.52 -14.78 -16.45
CA ASP A 333 4.55 -14.98 -17.47
C ASP A 333 5.37 -16.23 -17.18
N LYS A 334 5.67 -16.99 -18.23
CA LYS A 334 6.54 -18.17 -18.17
C LYS A 334 7.85 -17.89 -18.89
N TYR A 335 8.98 -18.12 -18.22
CA TYR A 335 10.32 -18.04 -18.80
C TYR A 335 10.96 -19.42 -18.82
N ASN A 336 11.69 -19.80 -19.87
CA ASN A 336 12.48 -21.03 -19.86
C ASN A 336 13.93 -20.72 -19.48
N VAL A 337 14.31 -21.09 -18.26
CA VAL A 337 15.67 -20.91 -17.72
C VAL A 337 16.38 -22.27 -17.76
N GLU A 338 17.29 -22.43 -18.71
CA GLU A 338 18.11 -23.65 -18.87
C GLU A 338 17.28 -24.95 -18.91
N GLY A 339 16.15 -24.93 -19.64
CA GLY A 339 15.27 -26.09 -19.80
C GLY A 339 14.20 -26.26 -18.72
N LYS A 340 14.15 -25.36 -17.72
CA LYS A 340 13.13 -25.35 -16.66
C LYS A 340 12.23 -24.13 -16.81
N ASP A 341 10.93 -24.31 -16.74
CA ASP A 341 10.00 -23.19 -16.77
C ASP A 341 9.95 -22.50 -15.40
N ILE A 342 10.01 -21.17 -15.37
CA ILE A 342 9.82 -20.34 -14.17
C ILE A 342 8.62 -19.43 -14.42
N ILE A 343 7.69 -19.37 -13.47
CA ILE A 343 6.47 -18.56 -13.57
C ILE A 343 6.69 -17.28 -12.77
N ILE A 344 6.65 -16.14 -13.44
CA ILE A 344 6.70 -14.81 -12.82
C ILE A 344 5.28 -14.24 -12.74
N LEU A 345 4.94 -13.71 -11.57
CA LEU A 345 3.67 -13.02 -11.37
C LEU A 345 3.87 -11.50 -11.37
N ALA A 346 2.97 -10.79 -12.04
CA ALA A 346 2.91 -9.33 -12.12
C ALA A 346 4.25 -8.67 -12.49
N GLU A 347 5.06 -9.33 -13.33
CA GLU A 347 6.39 -8.85 -13.73
C GLU A 347 7.30 -8.50 -12.55
N GLY A 348 7.14 -9.18 -11.40
CA GLY A 348 7.91 -8.91 -10.19
C GLY A 348 7.43 -7.72 -9.36
N ARG A 349 6.34 -7.04 -9.75
CA ARG A 349 5.67 -6.00 -8.94
C ARG A 349 4.72 -6.63 -7.91
N LEU A 350 4.07 -5.80 -7.07
CA LEU A 350 3.17 -6.24 -5.99
C LEU A 350 2.12 -7.23 -6.48
N VAL A 351 2.28 -8.50 -6.10
CA VAL A 351 1.48 -9.62 -6.60
C VAL A 351 0.03 -9.59 -6.10
N ASN A 352 -0.20 -9.17 -4.86
CA ASN A 352 -1.54 -9.12 -4.26
C ASN A 352 -2.49 -8.17 -5.01
N LEU A 353 -1.97 -7.04 -5.47
CA LEU A 353 -2.71 -6.05 -6.27
C LEU A 353 -2.63 -6.35 -7.76
N GLY A 354 -1.48 -6.82 -8.24
CA GLY A 354 -1.24 -7.13 -9.65
C GLY A 354 -2.06 -8.33 -10.15
N CYS A 355 -2.18 -9.38 -9.34
CA CYS A 355 -2.85 -10.63 -9.72
C CYS A 355 -4.19 -10.86 -8.99
N ALA A 356 -4.57 -9.99 -8.05
CA ALA A 356 -5.87 -10.03 -7.40
C ALA A 356 -6.40 -8.61 -7.15
N THR A 357 -6.88 -8.32 -5.95
CA THR A 357 -7.56 -7.07 -5.59
C THR A 357 -6.89 -6.36 -4.41
N GLY A 358 -5.70 -6.78 -4.00
CA GLY A 358 -5.03 -6.26 -2.82
C GLY A 358 -5.76 -6.60 -1.53
N HIS A 359 -5.62 -5.74 -0.53
CA HIS A 359 -6.16 -5.95 0.80
C HIS A 359 -7.69 -5.73 0.84
N PRO A 360 -8.44 -6.50 1.65
CA PRO A 360 -9.88 -6.31 1.81
C PRO A 360 -10.25 -4.96 2.44
N SER A 361 -11.48 -4.51 2.20
CA SER A 361 -11.96 -3.19 2.64
C SER A 361 -11.85 -2.95 4.14
N PHE A 362 -12.15 -3.94 4.99
CA PHE A 362 -12.11 -3.78 6.44
C PHE A 362 -10.74 -3.37 6.98
N VAL A 363 -9.66 -4.01 6.50
CA VAL A 363 -8.32 -3.65 6.96
C VAL A 363 -7.88 -2.31 6.37
N MET A 364 -8.21 -2.04 5.09
CA MET A 364 -7.91 -0.74 4.47
C MET A 364 -8.67 0.41 5.12
N SER A 365 -9.82 0.16 5.74
CA SER A 365 -10.52 1.16 6.54
C SER A 365 -9.66 1.67 7.70
N ASN A 366 -8.85 0.81 8.33
CA ASN A 366 -7.97 1.24 9.41
C ASN A 366 -6.89 2.19 8.88
N SER A 367 -6.19 1.77 7.82
CA SER A 367 -5.15 2.57 7.17
C SER A 367 -5.68 3.90 6.64
N PHE A 368 -6.83 3.88 5.96
CA PHE A 368 -7.40 5.07 5.33
C PHE A 368 -8.09 6.01 6.33
N THR A 369 -8.53 5.50 7.49
CA THR A 369 -8.94 6.35 8.61
C THR A 369 -7.72 7.12 9.14
N ASN A 370 -6.56 6.48 9.28
CA ASN A 370 -5.31 7.18 9.61
C ASN A 370 -4.93 8.22 8.54
N GLN A 371 -5.00 7.88 7.24
CA GLN A 371 -4.75 8.84 6.17
C GLN A 371 -5.65 10.07 6.26
N THR A 372 -6.95 9.86 6.48
CA THR A 372 -7.91 10.97 6.59
C THR A 372 -7.59 11.86 7.78
N LEU A 373 -7.26 11.27 8.93
CA LEU A 373 -6.85 12.03 10.13
C LEU A 373 -5.53 12.80 9.91
N ALA A 374 -4.56 12.20 9.22
CA ALA A 374 -3.30 12.86 8.87
C ALA A 374 -3.52 14.05 7.92
N GLN A 375 -4.38 13.89 6.92
CA GLN A 375 -4.73 14.98 6.00
C GLN A 375 -5.46 16.13 6.71
N ILE A 376 -6.40 15.81 7.62
CA ILE A 376 -7.05 16.82 8.46
C ILE A 376 -6.00 17.57 9.29
N GLU A 377 -5.13 16.85 10.00
CA GLU A 377 -4.12 17.44 10.89
C GLU A 377 -3.17 18.37 10.14
N LEU A 378 -2.59 17.91 9.03
CA LEU A 378 -1.71 18.73 8.21
C LEU A 378 -2.44 19.95 7.64
N TRP A 379 -3.67 19.79 7.15
CA TRP A 379 -4.41 20.90 6.56
C TRP A 379 -4.76 21.99 7.58
N THR A 380 -5.16 21.60 8.80
CA THR A 380 -5.60 22.52 9.85
C THR A 380 -4.45 23.09 10.68
N ASN A 381 -3.37 22.33 10.86
CA ASN A 381 -2.33 22.61 11.85
C ASN A 381 -0.89 22.60 11.30
N THR A 382 -0.67 22.65 9.98
CA THR A 382 0.68 22.64 9.36
C THR A 382 1.71 23.55 10.05
N ALA A 383 1.29 24.74 10.53
CA ALA A 383 2.18 25.70 11.18
C ALA A 383 2.80 25.20 12.51
N ALA A 384 2.25 24.14 13.10
CA ALA A 384 2.79 23.49 14.30
C ALA A 384 3.93 22.50 13.99
N TYR A 385 4.14 22.18 12.71
CA TYR A 385 5.10 21.16 12.28
C TYR A 385 6.32 21.78 11.61
N LYS A 386 7.47 21.14 11.79
CA LYS A 386 8.67 21.42 11.00
C LYS A 386 8.73 20.49 9.80
N ASN A 387 9.72 20.68 8.95
CA ASN A 387 10.01 19.78 7.83
C ASN A 387 10.71 18.50 8.33
N GLU A 388 9.98 17.73 9.13
CA GLU A 388 10.39 16.46 9.74
C GLU A 388 9.29 15.42 9.50
N VAL A 389 9.61 14.16 9.80
CA VAL A 389 8.65 13.04 9.74
C VAL A 389 8.03 12.82 11.12
N TYR A 390 6.70 12.89 11.20
CA TYR A 390 5.90 12.72 12.42
C TYR A 390 5.02 11.48 12.33
N MET A 391 4.54 11.01 13.49
CA MET A 391 3.50 9.99 13.58
C MET A 391 2.23 10.62 14.18
N LEU A 392 1.07 10.02 13.90
CA LEU A 392 -0.16 10.39 14.60
C LEU A 392 -0.02 10.08 16.10
N PRO A 393 -0.59 10.92 17.00
CA PRO A 393 -0.57 10.66 18.42
C PRO A 393 -1.39 9.41 18.77
N LYS A 394 -0.98 8.69 19.81
CA LYS A 394 -1.54 7.39 20.18
C LYS A 394 -3.05 7.37 20.40
N HIS A 395 -3.63 8.45 20.94
CA HIS A 395 -5.08 8.52 21.14
C HIS A 395 -5.87 8.52 19.81
N LEU A 396 -5.29 8.99 18.70
CA LEU A 396 -5.92 8.87 17.38
C LEU A 396 -5.77 7.45 16.83
N ASP A 397 -4.65 6.79 17.10
CA ASP A 397 -4.45 5.38 16.75
C ASP A 397 -5.45 4.46 17.48
N GLU A 398 -5.67 4.70 18.79
CA GLU A 398 -6.69 4.01 19.57
C GLU A 398 -8.12 4.33 19.09
N LYS A 399 -8.41 5.60 18.74
CA LYS A 399 -9.68 5.98 18.11
C LYS A 399 -9.91 5.19 16.82
N VAL A 400 -8.90 5.05 15.96
CA VAL A 400 -9.00 4.24 14.74
C VAL A 400 -9.42 2.82 15.10
N ALA A 401 -8.75 2.17 16.05
CA ALA A 401 -9.12 0.81 16.45
C ALA A 401 -10.57 0.73 16.96
N GLU A 402 -10.96 1.64 17.86
CA GLU A 402 -12.29 1.71 18.46
C GLU A 402 -13.40 1.79 17.40
N LEU A 403 -13.22 2.62 16.37
CA LEU A 403 -14.19 2.81 15.28
C LEU A 403 -14.50 1.53 14.49
N HIS A 404 -13.67 0.49 14.59
CA HIS A 404 -13.83 -0.77 13.86
C HIS A 404 -14.44 -1.89 14.70
N LEU A 405 -14.48 -1.78 16.03
CA LEU A 405 -14.82 -2.88 16.93
C LEU A 405 -16.29 -3.31 16.84
N SER A 406 -17.21 -2.35 16.75
CA SER A 406 -18.66 -2.62 16.72
C SER A 406 -19.08 -3.49 15.53
N LYS A 407 -18.43 -3.28 14.36
CA LYS A 407 -18.66 -4.07 13.14
C LYS A 407 -18.30 -5.55 13.31
N LEU A 408 -17.38 -5.87 14.21
CA LEU A 408 -16.95 -7.24 14.53
C LEU A 408 -17.66 -7.81 15.76
N GLY A 409 -18.56 -7.05 16.42
CA GLY A 409 -19.17 -7.46 17.68
C GLY A 409 -18.17 -7.56 18.85
N VAL A 410 -17.07 -6.79 18.80
CA VAL A 410 -16.11 -6.72 19.89
C VAL A 410 -16.59 -5.71 20.93
N GLU A 411 -16.73 -6.15 22.17
CA GLU A 411 -17.09 -5.33 23.33
C GLU A 411 -15.85 -5.07 24.19
N LEU A 412 -15.67 -3.82 24.62
CA LEU A 412 -14.55 -3.43 25.48
C LEU A 412 -14.98 -3.36 26.95
N GLU A 413 -14.14 -3.89 27.82
CA GLU A 413 -14.19 -3.57 29.26
C GLU A 413 -13.89 -2.08 29.49
N THR A 414 -14.44 -1.51 30.56
CA THR A 414 -14.15 -0.12 30.97
C THR A 414 -13.43 -0.13 32.31
N LEU A 415 -12.24 0.47 32.36
CA LEU A 415 -11.50 0.65 33.62
C LEU A 415 -12.31 1.55 34.56
N ASN A 416 -12.41 1.16 35.83
CA ASN A 416 -12.78 2.12 36.86
C ASN A 416 -11.57 3.04 37.20
N GLN A 417 -11.82 4.12 37.94
CA GLN A 417 -10.80 5.11 38.25
C GLN A 417 -9.61 4.53 39.05
N GLU A 418 -9.88 3.56 39.94
CA GLU A 418 -8.85 2.90 40.75
C GLU A 418 -7.93 2.03 39.89
N GLN A 419 -8.50 1.25 38.96
CA GLN A 419 -7.74 0.42 38.03
C GLN A 419 -6.86 1.27 37.09
N ALA A 420 -7.40 2.38 36.57
CA ALA A 420 -6.66 3.28 35.69
C ALA A 420 -5.46 3.92 36.43
N GLN A 421 -5.67 4.40 37.66
CA GLN A 421 -4.60 4.92 38.50
C GLN A 421 -3.55 3.84 38.85
N TYR A 422 -3.99 2.61 39.13
CA TYR A 422 -3.09 1.51 39.49
C TYR A 422 -2.06 1.20 38.38
N ILE A 423 -2.46 1.29 37.12
CA ILE A 423 -1.57 1.03 35.97
C ILE A 423 -1.01 2.31 35.32
N GLY A 424 -1.33 3.49 35.87
CA GLY A 424 -0.78 4.77 35.43
C GLY A 424 -1.33 5.29 34.10
N VAL A 425 -2.62 5.10 33.82
CA VAL A 425 -3.30 5.58 32.61
C VAL A 425 -4.59 6.34 32.95
N GLU A 426 -5.19 7.01 31.97
CA GLU A 426 -6.56 7.54 32.08
C GLU A 426 -7.60 6.47 31.71
N VAL A 427 -8.84 6.62 32.21
CA VAL A 427 -9.95 5.70 31.88
C VAL A 427 -10.22 5.65 30.37
N LYS A 428 -9.99 6.76 29.66
CA LYS A 428 -10.18 6.88 28.20
C LYS A 428 -8.89 6.71 27.39
N GLY A 429 -7.79 6.32 28.03
CA GLY A 429 -6.49 6.23 27.40
C GLY A 429 -5.77 7.58 27.23
N PRO A 430 -4.59 7.61 26.58
CA PRO A 430 -3.93 6.47 25.94
C PRO A 430 -3.55 5.36 26.91
N PHE A 431 -3.76 4.11 26.53
CA PHE A 431 -3.65 2.94 27.40
C PHE A 431 -2.25 2.32 27.45
N LYS A 432 -1.33 2.84 26.64
CA LYS A 432 0.04 2.33 26.52
C LYS A 432 1.04 3.49 26.41
N PRO A 433 2.27 3.34 26.92
CA PRO A 433 3.32 4.32 26.73
C PRO A 433 3.76 4.39 25.26
N GLU A 434 4.39 5.49 24.84
CA GLU A 434 4.77 5.71 23.45
C GLU A 434 5.70 4.64 22.87
N TYR A 435 6.63 4.10 23.68
CA TYR A 435 7.58 3.08 23.24
C TYR A 435 6.99 1.66 23.12
N TYR A 436 5.71 1.47 23.46
CA TYR A 436 5.08 0.16 23.39
C TYR A 436 4.97 -0.30 21.93
N ARG A 437 5.24 -1.58 21.67
CA ARG A 437 5.25 -2.15 20.32
C ARG A 437 3.93 -2.88 20.10
N TYR A 438 2.85 -2.15 19.83
CA TYR A 438 1.40 -2.50 19.89
C TYR A 438 0.71 -1.95 21.11
#